data_AF-A0A0R1TXM0-F1
#
_entry.id   AF-A0A0R1TXM0-F1
#
_cell.length_a   1.000
_cell.length_b   1.000
_cell.length_c   1.000
_cell.angle_alpha   90.00
_cell.angle_beta   90.00
_cell.angle_gamma   90.00
#
_symmetry.space_group_name_H-M   'P 1'
#
loop_
_entity.id
_entity.type
_entity.pdbx_description
1 polymer ?
#
loop_
_entity_poly.entity_id
_entity_poly.type
_entity_poly.pdbx_seq_one_letter_code
_entity_poly.pdbx_strand_id
1 'polypeptide(L)'
;MKIMLLNKRFWTAISFATFALFLVAVITQRYWLNVGVIILGLLIKKYGSPIIFLEGQQRRKRLKKDLVNARVIKVSNNQKGR
;
A
#
# COMPACT_ATOMS: atom_id res chain seq x y z
N MET A 1 10.51 -17.75 8.42
CA MET A 1 9.05 -17.53 8.29
C MET A 1 8.45 -16.62 9.39
N LYS A 2 8.84 -16.77 10.67
CA LYS A 2 8.31 -15.94 11.79
C LYS A 2 8.54 -14.42 11.65
N ILE A 3 9.71 -13.99 11.18
CA ILE A 3 10.06 -12.55 11.00
C ILE A 3 9.15 -11.85 9.98
N MET A 4 8.77 -12.55 8.91
CA MET A 4 7.91 -12.00 7.86
C MET A 4 6.46 -11.82 8.34
N LEU A 5 5.98 -12.72 9.20
CA LEU A 5 4.67 -12.63 9.85
C LEU A 5 4.64 -11.52 10.91
N LEU A 6 5.72 -11.35 11.68
CA LEU A 6 5.88 -10.26 12.65
C LEU A 6 5.82 -8.90 11.93
N ASN A 7 6.56 -8.76 10.84
CA ASN A 7 6.57 -7.54 10.02
C ASN A 7 5.17 -7.26 9.46
N LYS A 8 4.47 -8.27 8.95
CA LYS A 8 3.10 -8.11 8.45
C LYS A 8 2.16 -7.58 9.54
N ARG A 9 2.17 -8.17 10.73
CA ARG A 9 1.34 -7.73 11.87
C ARG A 9 1.69 -6.32 12.33
N PHE A 10 2.98 -5.99 12.40
CA PHE A 10 3.47 -4.67 12.79
C PHE A 10 2.99 -3.59 11.81
N TRP A 11 3.14 -3.81 10.50
CA TRP A 11 2.70 -2.87 9.48
C TRP A 11 1.17 -2.72 9.42
N THR A 12 0.40 -3.80 9.68
CA THR A 12 -1.06 -3.71 9.82
C THR A 12 -1.46 -2.89 11.05
N ALA A 13 -0.80 -3.11 12.20
CA ALA A 13 -1.06 -2.33 13.42
C ALA A 13 -0.74 -0.85 13.22
N ILE A 14 0.38 -0.52 12.56
CA ILE A 14 0.76 0.84 12.18
C ILE A 14 -0.27 1.49 11.24
N SER A 15 -0.82 0.73 10.29
CA SER A 15 -1.86 1.23 9.38
C SER A 15 -3.13 1.59 10.16
N PHE A 16 -3.51 0.76 11.13
CA PHE A 16 -4.66 0.99 12.00
C PHE A 16 -4.42 2.19 12.94
N ALA A 17 -3.23 2.29 13.52
CA ALA A 17 -2.83 3.43 14.35
C ALA A 17 -2.83 4.75 13.57
N THR A 18 -2.36 4.73 12.31
CA THR A 18 -2.38 5.91 11.44
C THR A 18 -3.79 6.33 11.08
N PHE A 19 -4.70 5.37 10.87
CA PHE A 19 -6.11 5.65 10.67
C PHE A 19 -6.75 6.25 11.93
N ALA A 20 -6.48 5.70 13.12
CA ALA A 20 -6.95 6.28 14.36
C ALA A 20 -6.42 7.71 14.57
N LEU A 21 -5.14 7.94 14.28
CA LEU A 21 -4.52 9.26 14.35
C LEU A 21 -5.16 10.24 13.34
N PHE A 22 -5.51 9.77 12.15
CA PHE A 22 -6.28 10.54 11.17
C PHE A 22 -7.63 10.98 11.73
N LEU A 23 -8.40 10.06 12.34
CA LEU A 23 -9.70 10.40 12.94
C LEU A 23 -9.54 11.47 14.04
N VAL A 24 -8.55 11.32 14.92
CA VAL A 24 -8.29 12.28 15.99
C VAL A 24 -7.88 13.65 15.42
N ALA A 25 -7.05 13.66 14.38
CA ALA A 25 -6.63 14.89 13.70
C ALA A 25 -7.82 15.63 13.07
N VAL A 26 -8.73 14.88 12.43
CA VAL A 26 -9.97 15.42 11.85
C VAL A 26 -10.89 16.00 12.92
N ILE A 27 -11.10 15.28 14.04
CA ILE A 27 -11.96 15.75 15.15
C ILE A 27 -11.41 17.02 15.80
N THR A 28 -10.09 17.08 16.01
CA THR A 28 -9.43 18.20 16.71
C THR A 28 -9.28 19.45 15.81
N GLN A 29 -9.63 19.37 14.52
CA GLN A 29 -9.47 20.42 13.51
C GLN A 29 -8.06 21.05 13.45
N ARG A 30 -7.03 20.34 13.94
CA ARG A 30 -5.65 20.79 13.88
C ARG A 30 -5.08 20.47 12.50
N TYR A 31 -5.20 21.43 11.58
CA TYR A 31 -4.70 21.30 10.20
C TYR A 31 -3.22 20.90 10.10
N TRP A 32 -2.39 21.29 11.07
CA TRP A 32 -0.98 20.89 11.12
C TRP A 32 -0.77 19.38 11.33
N LEU A 33 -1.65 18.74 12.10
CA LEU A 33 -1.62 17.29 12.34
C LEU A 33 -1.99 16.51 11.08
N ASN A 34 -2.86 17.05 10.22
CA ASN A 34 -3.23 16.41 8.96
C ASN A 34 -2.02 16.21 8.03
N VAL A 35 -1.09 17.16 7.96
CA VAL A 35 0.12 17.03 7.12
C VAL A 35 0.97 15.85 7.59
N GLY A 36 1.18 15.72 8.90
CA GLY A 36 1.91 14.59 9.49
C GLY A 36 1.25 13.26 9.19
N VAL A 37 -0.08 13.18 9.30
CA VAL A 37 -0.84 11.97 9.01
C VAL A 37 -0.78 11.59 7.53
N ILE A 38 -0.85 12.57 6.61
CA ILE A 38 -0.69 12.33 5.17
C ILE A 38 0.69 11.75 4.86
N ILE A 39 1.75 12.32 5.44
CA ILE A 39 3.12 11.82 5.26
C ILE A 39 3.25 10.38 5.79
N LEU A 40 2.71 10.11 6.98
CA LEU A 40 2.68 8.75 7.55
C LEU A 40 1.93 7.78 6.64
N GLY A 41 0.76 8.16 6.14
CA GLY A 41 -0.03 7.36 5.22
C GLY A 41 0.71 7.03 3.93
N LEU A 42 1.44 8.01 3.37
CA LEU A 42 2.28 7.80 2.19
C LEU A 42 3.47 6.86 2.48
N LEU A 43 4.10 6.98 3.65
CA LEU A 43 5.17 6.07 4.08
C LEU A 43 4.66 4.64 4.20
N ILE A 44 3.50 4.44 4.83
CA ILE A 44 2.88 3.12 4.99
C ILE A 44 2.47 2.55 3.64
N LYS A 45 1.94 3.37 2.74
CA LYS A 45 1.65 2.96 1.36
C LYS A 45 2.92 2.49 0.65
N LYS A 46 4.04 3.18 0.81
CA LYS A 46 5.29 2.86 0.10
C LYS A 46 5.99 1.62 0.68
N TYR A 47 6.09 1.53 2.01
CA TYR A 47 6.89 0.50 2.70
C TYR A 47 6.04 -0.65 3.26
N GLY A 48 4.86 -0.35 3.80
CA GLY A 48 3.95 -1.34 4.37
C GLY A 48 3.14 -2.12 3.33
N SER A 49 2.65 -1.46 2.27
CA SER A 49 1.85 -2.12 1.22
C SER A 49 2.50 -3.36 0.59
N PRO A 50 3.79 -3.34 0.17
CA PRO A 50 4.42 -4.54 -0.38
C PRO A 50 4.56 -5.67 0.66
N ILE A 51 4.64 -5.35 1.96
CA ILE A 51 4.79 -6.33 3.04
C ILE A 51 3.42 -6.94 3.41
N ILE A 52 2.37 -6.12 3.48
CA ILE A 52 1.01 -6.55 3.82
C ILE A 52 0.37 -7.32 2.65
N PHE A 53 0.58 -6.87 1.42
CA PHE A 53 -0.12 -7.37 0.22
C PHE A 53 0.79 -8.13 -0.75
N LEU A 54 1.93 -8.65 -0.29
CA LEU A 54 2.89 -9.36 -1.15
C LEU A 54 2.22 -10.47 -1.99
N GLU A 55 1.36 -11.26 -1.37
CA GLU A 55 0.68 -12.40 -1.99
C GLU A 55 -0.37 -11.94 -3.02
N GLY A 56 -1.13 -10.90 -2.71
CA GLY A 56 -2.07 -10.28 -3.64
C GLY A 56 -1.38 -9.63 -4.84
N GLN A 57 -0.22 -9.00 -4.63
CA GLN A 57 0.63 -8.43 -5.69
C GLN A 57 1.18 -9.54 -6.61
N GLN A 58 1.66 -10.65 -6.04
CA GLN A 58 2.13 -11.80 -6.82
C GLN A 58 1.00 -12.43 -7.63
N ARG A 59 -0.20 -12.58 -7.03
CA ARG A 59 -1.39 -13.08 -7.74
C ARG A 59 -1.77 -12.17 -8.90
N ARG A 60 -1.78 -10.85 -8.69
CA ARG A 60 -2.04 -9.85 -9.75
C ARG A 60 -0.99 -9.88 -10.86
N LYS A 61 0.29 -10.05 -10.52
CA LYS A 61 1.36 -10.21 -11.53
C LYS A 61 1.19 -11.48 -12.36
N ARG A 62 0.80 -12.60 -11.73
CA ARG A 62 0.49 -13.86 -12.42
C ARG A 62 -0.71 -13.70 -13.35
N LEU A 63 -1.83 -13.19 -12.83
CA LEU A 63 -3.03 -12.89 -13.63
C LEU A 63 -2.73 -11.98 -14.83
N LYS A 64 -1.93 -10.92 -14.64
CA LYS A 64 -1.48 -10.08 -15.76
C LYS A 64 -0.67 -10.86 -16.80
N LYS A 65 0.23 -11.75 -16.38
CA LYS A 65 1.00 -12.59 -17.31
C LYS A 65 0.09 -13.55 -18.06
N ASP A 66 -0.85 -14.18 -17.38
CA ASP A 66 -1.79 -15.13 -18.01
C ASP A 66 -2.70 -14.44 -19.03
N LEU A 67 -3.18 -13.24 -18.72
CA LEU A 67 -4.00 -12.44 -19.64
C LEU A 67 -3.23 -11.93 -20.86
N VAL A 68 -1.94 -11.64 -20.71
CA VAL A 68 -1.04 -11.28 -21.82
C VAL A 68 -0.75 -12.51 -22.69
N ASN A 69 -0.46 -13.66 -22.07
CA ASN A 69 -0.24 -14.92 -22.77
C ASN A 69 -1.48 -15.38 -23.55
N ALA A 70 -2.66 -15.21 -22.97
CA ALA A 70 -3.94 -15.47 -23.63
C ALA A 70 -4.31 -14.42 -24.71
N ARG A 71 -3.45 -13.41 -24.95
CA ARG A 71 -3.66 -12.30 -25.89
C ARG A 71 -4.93 -11.47 -25.67
N VAL A 72 -5.57 -11.59 -24.50
CA VAL A 72 -6.76 -10.83 -24.13
C VAL A 72 -6.41 -9.35 -23.89
N ILE A 73 -5.16 -9.07 -23.48
CA ILE A 73 -4.68 -7.73 -23.17
C ILE A 73 -3.35 -7.48 -23.88
N LYS A 74 -3.25 -6.41 -24.66
CA LYS A 74 -1.99 -5.94 -25.23
C LYS A 74 -1.19 -5.21 -24.14
N VAL A 75 0.08 -5.57 -23.94
CA VAL A 75 0.96 -4.82 -23.03
C VAL A 75 1.15 -3.42 -23.63
N SER A 76 0.40 -2.44 -23.15
CA SER A 76 0.60 -1.04 -23.51
C SER A 76 1.88 -0.56 -22.83
N ASN A 77 2.95 -0.48 -23.60
CA ASN A 77 4.24 0.00 -23.15
C ASN A 77 4.23 1.54 -23.16
N ASN A 78 3.52 2.13 -22.21
CA ASN A 78 3.53 3.58 -22.00
C ASN A 78 4.07 3.90 -20.60
N GLN A 79 5.37 3.73 -20.43
CA GLN A 79 6.16 4.31 -19.33
C GLN A 79 7.45 4.92 -19.87
N LYS A 80 7.28 5.92 -20.75
CA LYS A 80 8.30 6.93 -21.01
C LYS A 80 7.62 8.30 -21.00
N GLY A 81 7.49 8.91 -19.82
CA GLY A 81 6.98 10.27 -19.73
C GLY A 81 6.57 10.72 -18.34
N ARG A 82 7.49 11.48 -17.72
CA ARG A 82 7.34 12.42 -16.59
C ARG A 82 7.42 11.84 -15.18
#